data_AF-A0A7Y2F1T2-F1
#
_entry.id   AF-A0A7Y2F1T2-F1
#
_cell.length_a   1.000
_cell.length_b   1.000
_cell.length_c   1.000
_cell.angle_alpha   90.00
_cell.angle_beta   90.00
_cell.angle_gamma   90.00
#
_symmetry.space_group_name_H-M   'P 1'
#
loop_
_entity.id
_entity.type
_entity.pdbx_description
1 polymer ?
#
loop_
_entity_poly.entity_id
_entity_poly.type
_entity_poly.pdbx_seq_one_letter_code
_entity_poly.pdbx_strand_id
1 'polypeptide(L)'
;NQPYGQILFAISENLFDKHPYQYKNIGDMDDLDAATLEEFNAYFDKYYVPNNAVLVVTGDIDKENTKELVEKYFSEVPKGPEVTRTVIKEDPITTTRNATFYDPNIQIPAVIAAYRTPGYAERDAYVLDMVSTYLSGGKSSVLYKKLVDEQQQALAVQAVNLGQRDYGTYALFGIPLGDTSLETLVQEMDEEIEKLSNELISERDFQKLQNTFETNFVNSNSSMQGIASSLATYYLLYEDVSLINKEIDIYRSITREEIRDAVNKYLNPNQRVVLEYLPEANK
;
A
#
# COMPACT_ATOMS: atom_id res chain seq x y z
N ASN A 1 -3.60 20.94 5.41
CA ASN A 1 -2.41 21.54 6.06
C ASN A 1 -1.20 20.62 6.13
N GLN A 2 -1.27 19.34 5.74
CA GLN A 2 -0.05 18.53 5.58
C GLN A 2 0.44 18.64 4.13
N PRO A 3 1.67 19.12 3.89
CA PRO A 3 2.30 19.08 2.58
C PRO A 3 2.23 17.66 2.00
N TYR A 4 1.83 17.53 0.73
CA TYR A 4 1.68 16.24 0.04
C TYR A 4 0.64 15.28 0.65
N GLY A 5 -0.20 15.76 1.56
CA GLY A 5 -1.20 14.94 2.25
C GLY A 5 -2.33 14.42 1.35
N GLN A 6 -2.44 14.94 0.12
CA GLN A 6 -3.47 14.53 -0.84
C GLN A 6 -2.96 13.55 -1.91
N ILE A 7 -1.69 13.10 -1.85
CA ILE A 7 -1.11 12.21 -2.87
C ILE A 7 -1.95 10.95 -3.07
N LEU A 8 -2.35 10.27 -1.99
CA LEU A 8 -3.12 9.03 -2.11
C LEU A 8 -4.48 9.26 -2.77
N PHE A 9 -5.13 10.39 -2.49
CA PHE A 9 -6.37 10.77 -3.15
C PHE A 9 -6.13 11.05 -4.64
N ALA A 10 -5.14 11.90 -4.95
CA ALA A 10 -4.80 12.29 -6.31
C ALA A 10 -4.40 11.09 -7.19
N ILE A 11 -3.74 10.08 -6.62
CA ILE A 11 -3.48 8.81 -7.30
C ILE A 11 -4.80 8.07 -7.51
N SER A 12 -5.57 7.87 -6.44
CA SER A 12 -6.74 6.99 -6.44
C SER A 12 -7.83 7.46 -7.40
N GLU A 13 -8.11 8.77 -7.48
CA GLU A 13 -9.10 9.35 -8.39
C GLU A 13 -8.74 9.16 -9.87
N ASN A 14 -7.45 9.01 -10.18
CA ASN A 14 -6.96 8.81 -11.56
C ASN A 14 -6.68 7.34 -11.90
N LEU A 15 -6.48 6.50 -10.87
CA LEU A 15 -6.14 5.09 -11.00
C LEU A 15 -7.38 4.18 -10.96
N PHE A 16 -8.52 4.63 -10.47
CA PHE A 16 -9.76 3.86 -10.37
C PHE A 16 -10.92 4.62 -11.00
N ASP A 17 -11.65 3.98 -11.92
CA ASP A 17 -12.78 4.59 -12.65
C ASP A 17 -14.12 4.13 -12.07
N LYS A 18 -14.21 2.88 -11.60
CA LYS A 18 -15.44 2.23 -11.13
C LYS A 18 -15.35 1.80 -9.68
N HIS A 19 -14.16 1.44 -9.22
CA HIS A 19 -13.94 0.88 -7.89
C HIS A 19 -14.15 1.95 -6.82
N PRO A 20 -14.69 1.61 -5.63
CA PRO A 20 -14.85 2.58 -4.54
C PRO A 20 -13.53 3.14 -4.00
N TYR A 21 -12.40 2.55 -4.39
CA TYR A 21 -11.07 3.07 -4.04
C TYR A 21 -10.79 4.44 -4.66
N GLN A 22 -11.56 4.89 -5.66
CA GLN A 22 -11.44 6.25 -6.20
C GLN A 22 -11.82 7.34 -5.19
N TYR A 23 -12.63 7.02 -4.18
CA TYR A 23 -13.17 8.01 -3.24
C TYR A 23 -12.20 8.31 -2.09
N LYS A 24 -12.32 9.53 -1.54
CA LYS A 24 -11.59 9.91 -0.33
C LYS A 24 -12.14 9.15 0.87
N ASN A 25 -11.27 8.55 1.67
CA ASN A 25 -11.66 7.92 2.93
C ASN A 25 -12.37 8.89 3.89
N ILE A 26 -12.07 10.20 3.82
CA ILE A 26 -12.71 11.23 4.64
C ILE A 26 -14.06 11.70 4.07
N GLY A 27 -14.41 11.29 2.85
CA GLY A 27 -15.56 11.81 2.11
C GLY A 27 -15.32 13.19 1.48
N ASP A 28 -16.34 13.70 0.80
CA ASP A 28 -16.37 15.06 0.27
C ASP A 28 -17.18 15.99 1.20
N MET A 29 -16.86 17.29 1.16
CA MET A 29 -17.48 18.26 2.08
C MET A 29 -19.01 18.32 1.93
N ASP A 30 -19.52 18.23 0.70
CA ASP A 30 -20.95 18.24 0.44
C ASP A 30 -21.66 17.03 1.08
N ASP A 31 -21.03 15.85 1.05
CA ASP A 31 -21.56 14.64 1.69
C ASP A 31 -21.50 14.75 3.22
N LEU A 32 -20.41 15.31 3.76
CA LEU A 32 -20.25 15.52 5.20
C LEU A 32 -21.25 16.53 5.76
N ASP A 33 -21.52 17.62 5.03
CA ASP A 33 -22.48 18.64 5.43
C ASP A 33 -23.93 18.14 5.31
N ALA A 34 -24.20 17.22 4.39
CA ALA A 34 -25.52 16.61 4.21
C ALA A 34 -25.78 15.42 5.16
N ALA A 35 -24.74 14.82 5.73
CA ALA A 35 -24.84 13.61 6.53
C ALA A 35 -25.74 13.80 7.77
N THR A 36 -26.58 12.80 8.03
CA THR A 36 -27.56 12.81 9.13
C THR A 36 -27.22 11.78 10.21
N LEU A 37 -27.63 12.05 11.45
CA LEU A 37 -27.48 11.11 12.56
C LEU A 37 -28.13 9.74 12.27
N GLU A 38 -29.23 9.73 11.53
CA GLU A 38 -29.93 8.50 11.14
C GLU A 38 -29.05 7.62 10.25
N GLU A 39 -28.32 8.20 9.28
CA GLU A 39 -27.39 7.46 8.43
C GLU A 39 -26.22 6.87 9.22
N PHE A 40 -25.67 7.62 10.19
CA PHE A 40 -24.61 7.10 11.07
C PHE A 40 -25.10 5.93 11.94
N ASN A 41 -26.30 6.03 12.51
CA ASN A 41 -26.90 4.94 13.28
C ASN A 41 -27.16 3.72 12.38
N ALA A 42 -27.71 3.93 11.18
CA ALA A 42 -27.93 2.87 10.22
C ALA A 42 -26.61 2.19 9.79
N TYR A 43 -25.53 2.96 9.62
CA TYR A 43 -24.20 2.42 9.34
C TYR A 43 -23.66 1.60 10.51
N PHE A 44 -23.78 2.11 11.75
CA PHE A 44 -23.38 1.42 12.97
C PHE A 44 -24.14 0.09 13.12
N ASP A 45 -25.47 0.12 13.04
CA ASP A 45 -26.33 -1.07 13.18
C ASP A 45 -26.05 -2.13 12.10
N LYS A 46 -25.60 -1.69 10.91
CA LYS A 46 -25.27 -2.58 9.80
C LYS A 46 -23.89 -3.22 9.91
N TYR A 47 -22.86 -2.45 10.32
CA TYR A 47 -21.47 -2.89 10.21
C TYR A 47 -20.76 -3.14 11.55
N TYR A 48 -21.20 -2.53 12.66
CA TYR A 48 -20.60 -2.69 13.99
C TYR A 48 -21.28 -3.82 14.77
N VAL A 49 -21.18 -5.03 14.22
CA VAL A 49 -21.90 -6.21 14.71
C VAL A 49 -20.93 -7.35 15.01
N PRO A 50 -21.20 -8.24 16.00
CA PRO A 50 -20.25 -9.27 16.42
C PRO A 50 -19.82 -10.23 15.31
N ASN A 51 -20.71 -10.52 14.35
CA ASN A 51 -20.41 -11.34 13.16
C ASN A 51 -19.55 -10.65 12.09
N ASN A 52 -19.17 -9.38 12.30
CA ASN A 52 -18.26 -8.61 11.45
C ASN A 52 -17.09 -8.00 12.27
N ALA A 53 -16.80 -8.55 13.46
CA ALA A 53 -15.77 -8.06 14.36
C ALA A 53 -14.86 -9.19 14.84
N VAL A 54 -13.62 -8.84 15.21
CA VAL A 54 -12.64 -9.78 15.75
C VAL A 54 -11.99 -9.16 16.97
N LEU A 55 -12.02 -9.88 18.09
CA LEU A 55 -11.31 -9.52 19.31
C LEU A 55 -10.05 -10.39 19.43
N VAL A 56 -8.90 -9.74 19.51
CA VAL A 56 -7.61 -10.39 19.74
C VAL A 56 -7.11 -10.04 21.13
N VAL A 57 -6.84 -11.06 21.95
CA VAL A 57 -6.26 -10.91 23.28
C VAL A 57 -4.89 -11.59 23.30
N THR A 58 -3.85 -10.83 23.60
CA THR A 58 -2.46 -11.33 23.69
C THR A 58 -1.85 -10.95 25.04
N GLY A 59 -0.99 -11.82 25.57
CA GLY A 59 -0.30 -11.60 26.83
C GLY A 59 -0.22 -12.86 27.69
N ASP A 60 0.08 -12.66 28.96
CA ASP A 60 0.01 -13.70 29.99
C ASP A 60 -1.45 -13.90 30.40
N ILE A 61 -2.14 -14.79 29.70
CA ILE A 61 -3.57 -15.04 29.88
C ILE A 61 -3.86 -16.51 30.14
N ASP A 62 -4.81 -16.78 31.03
CA ASP A 62 -5.49 -18.06 31.07
C ASP A 62 -6.62 -18.07 30.03
N LYS A 63 -6.56 -19.03 29.11
CA LYS A 63 -7.46 -19.09 27.96
C LYS A 63 -8.93 -19.27 28.35
N GLU A 64 -9.21 -20.12 29.34
CA GLU A 64 -10.58 -20.45 29.71
C GLU A 64 -11.21 -19.28 30.48
N ASN A 65 -10.51 -18.71 31.47
CA ASN A 65 -10.96 -17.49 32.15
C ASN A 65 -11.11 -16.31 31.18
N THR A 66 -10.22 -16.17 30.20
CA THR A 66 -10.35 -15.11 29.18
C THR A 66 -11.63 -15.28 28.35
N LYS A 67 -11.93 -16.51 27.92
CA LYS A 67 -13.17 -16.79 27.19
C LYS A 67 -14.41 -16.53 28.03
N GLU A 68 -14.39 -16.91 29.31
CA GLU A 68 -15.49 -16.62 30.24
C GLU A 68 -15.72 -15.11 30.38
N LEU A 69 -14.66 -14.30 30.47
CA LEU A 69 -14.76 -12.84 30.52
C LEU A 69 -15.29 -12.26 29.19
N VAL A 70 -14.79 -12.76 28.05
CA VAL A 70 -15.28 -12.33 26.73
C VAL A 70 -16.77 -12.63 26.59
N GLU A 71 -17.19 -13.85 26.91
CA GLU A 71 -18.61 -14.23 26.89
C GLU A 71 -19.43 -13.34 27.84
N LYS A 72 -18.96 -13.15 29.07
CA LYS A 72 -19.65 -12.31 30.07
C LYS A 72 -19.87 -10.87 29.61
N TYR A 73 -18.89 -10.25 28.95
CA TYR A 73 -18.95 -8.83 28.59
C TYR A 73 -19.51 -8.57 27.19
N PHE A 74 -19.48 -9.54 26.27
CA PHE A 74 -19.87 -9.33 24.87
C PHE A 74 -21.11 -10.14 24.44
N SER A 75 -21.57 -11.12 25.22
CA SER A 75 -22.75 -11.94 24.86
C SER A 75 -24.07 -11.17 24.77
N GLU A 76 -24.16 -10.02 25.44
CA GLU A 76 -25.35 -9.16 25.36
C GLU A 76 -25.50 -8.45 24.00
N VAL A 77 -24.42 -8.37 23.21
CA VAL A 77 -24.47 -7.73 21.88
C VAL A 77 -25.02 -8.73 20.86
N PRO A 78 -26.20 -8.47 20.27
CA PRO A 78 -26.82 -9.42 19.35
C PRO A 78 -26.03 -9.51 18.03
N LYS A 79 -26.15 -10.67 17.37
CA LYS A 79 -25.71 -10.84 15.98
C LYS A 79 -26.45 -9.84 15.09
N GLY A 80 -25.73 -9.17 14.20
CA GLY A 80 -26.29 -8.23 13.23
C GLY A 80 -26.64 -8.86 11.88
N PRO A 81 -27.02 -8.04 10.90
CA PRO A 81 -27.22 -8.49 9.52
C PRO A 81 -25.94 -9.07 8.92
N GLU A 82 -26.09 -9.92 7.91
CA GLU A 82 -24.94 -10.43 7.14
C GLU A 82 -24.35 -9.30 6.28
N VAL A 83 -23.03 -9.15 6.35
CA VAL A 83 -22.30 -8.14 5.58
C VAL A 83 -21.83 -8.75 4.26
N THR A 84 -22.51 -8.38 3.18
CA THR A 84 -22.12 -8.79 1.82
C THR A 84 -21.12 -7.80 1.24
N ARG A 85 -19.98 -8.29 0.74
CA ARG A 85 -18.98 -7.49 0.01
C ARG A 85 -19.11 -7.76 -1.47
N THR A 86 -19.18 -6.70 -2.28
CA THR A 86 -19.22 -6.81 -3.75
C THR A 86 -17.90 -6.35 -4.30
N VAL A 87 -17.21 -7.20 -5.06
CA VAL A 87 -15.96 -6.83 -5.73
C VAL A 87 -16.29 -6.18 -7.05
N ILE A 88 -16.00 -4.89 -7.16
CA ILE A 88 -16.11 -4.16 -8.42
C ILE A 88 -14.82 -4.44 -9.22
N LYS A 89 -14.95 -4.72 -10.52
CA LYS A 89 -13.79 -4.93 -11.39
C LYS A 89 -13.57 -3.72 -12.27
N GLU A 90 -12.30 -3.35 -12.37
CA GLU A 90 -11.84 -2.28 -13.24
C GLU A 90 -11.40 -2.81 -14.60
N ASP A 91 -11.52 -1.95 -15.61
CA ASP A 91 -10.91 -2.20 -16.91
C ASP A 91 -9.38 -1.97 -16.82
N PRO A 92 -8.56 -2.69 -17.59
CA PRO A 92 -7.12 -2.49 -17.57
C PRO A 92 -6.75 -1.10 -18.13
N ILE A 93 -5.74 -0.47 -17.53
CA ILE A 93 -5.09 0.70 -18.13
C ILE A 93 -4.15 0.19 -19.22
N THR A 94 -4.41 0.55 -20.47
CA THR A 94 -3.63 0.08 -21.64
C THR A 94 -2.72 1.16 -22.24
N THR A 95 -2.95 2.42 -21.87
CA THR A 95 -2.15 3.59 -22.24
C THR A 95 -1.91 4.45 -21.01
N THR A 96 -0.71 5.05 -20.90
CA THR A 96 -0.38 5.98 -19.83
C THR A 96 -1.42 7.09 -19.72
N ARG A 97 -1.91 7.34 -18.50
CA ARG A 97 -2.77 8.48 -18.19
C ARG A 97 -1.90 9.56 -17.56
N ASN A 98 -1.96 10.78 -18.07
CA ASN A 98 -1.29 11.93 -17.45
C ASN A 98 -2.30 12.74 -16.66
N ALA A 99 -1.95 13.12 -15.44
CA ALA A 99 -2.78 13.91 -14.56
C ALA A 99 -1.95 15.00 -13.88
N THR A 100 -2.63 16.06 -13.45
CA THR A 100 -2.03 17.13 -12.67
C THR A 100 -2.90 17.39 -11.46
N PHE A 101 -2.28 17.48 -10.28
CA PHE A 101 -2.95 17.84 -9.04
C PHE A 101 -2.26 19.06 -8.44
N TYR A 102 -3.05 20.02 -7.95
CA TYR A 102 -2.54 21.26 -7.37
C TYR A 102 -2.79 21.29 -5.86
N ASP A 103 -1.72 21.42 -5.07
CA ASP A 103 -1.79 21.47 -3.60
C ASP A 103 -1.36 22.85 -3.06
N PRO A 104 -2.22 23.54 -2.29
CA PRO A 104 -1.87 24.81 -1.64
C PRO A 104 -0.78 24.69 -0.57
N ASN A 105 -0.51 23.49 -0.05
CA ASN A 105 0.37 23.27 1.09
C ASN A 105 1.83 22.98 0.71
N ILE A 106 2.19 23.06 -0.57
CA ILE A 106 3.55 22.76 -1.05
C ILE A 106 4.17 23.95 -1.79
N GLN A 107 5.49 23.93 -1.91
CA GLN A 107 6.28 24.88 -2.70
C GLN A 107 7.19 24.18 -3.71
N ILE A 108 7.54 22.92 -3.45
CA ILE A 108 8.34 22.08 -4.33
C ILE A 108 7.36 21.09 -4.97
N PRO A 109 7.37 20.93 -6.31
CA PRO A 109 6.52 19.94 -6.96
C PRO A 109 7.01 18.52 -6.67
N ALA A 110 6.18 17.53 -6.96
CA ALA A 110 6.56 16.13 -7.00
C ALA A 110 5.99 15.45 -8.25
N VAL A 111 6.52 14.29 -8.58
CA VAL A 111 5.98 13.42 -9.63
C VAL A 111 5.72 12.04 -9.08
N ILE A 112 4.64 11.42 -9.55
CA ILE A 112 4.24 10.08 -9.17
C ILE A 112 3.96 9.25 -10.43
N ALA A 113 4.59 8.08 -10.54
CA ALA A 113 4.18 7.05 -11.47
C ALA A 113 3.49 5.92 -10.70
N ALA A 114 2.17 5.80 -10.86
CA ALA A 114 1.32 4.87 -10.09
C ALA A 114 0.70 3.79 -10.98
N TYR A 115 0.70 2.56 -10.49
CA TYR A 115 0.25 1.36 -11.17
C TYR A 115 -0.81 0.66 -10.32
N ARG A 116 -1.82 0.10 -10.97
CA ARG A 116 -2.80 -0.76 -10.29
C ARG A 116 -2.22 -2.17 -10.19
N THR A 117 -2.11 -2.69 -8.97
CA THR A 117 -1.51 -3.98 -8.66
C THR A 117 -2.54 -4.94 -8.05
N PRO A 118 -2.23 -6.24 -7.91
CA PRO A 118 -3.13 -7.22 -7.27
C PRO A 118 -3.41 -6.90 -5.81
N GLY A 119 -4.44 -7.55 -5.25
CA GLY A 119 -4.78 -7.41 -3.83
C GLY A 119 -3.70 -7.99 -2.91
N TYR A 120 -3.66 -7.54 -1.65
CA TYR A 120 -2.58 -7.89 -0.70
C TYR A 120 -2.40 -9.39 -0.46
N ALA A 121 -3.44 -10.20 -0.67
CA ALA A 121 -3.41 -11.64 -0.40
C ALA A 121 -2.78 -12.44 -1.54
N GLU A 122 -2.57 -11.81 -2.70
CA GLU A 122 -1.99 -12.47 -3.85
C GLU A 122 -0.46 -12.53 -3.73
N ARG A 123 0.14 -13.64 -4.17
CA ARG A 123 1.60 -13.85 -4.12
C ARG A 123 2.38 -12.69 -4.76
N ASP A 124 1.88 -12.15 -5.86
CA ASP A 124 2.51 -11.05 -6.58
C ASP A 124 2.62 -9.77 -5.73
N ALA A 125 1.73 -9.54 -4.77
CA ALA A 125 1.83 -8.40 -3.85
C ALA A 125 3.08 -8.52 -2.95
N TYR A 126 3.37 -9.72 -2.43
CA TYR A 126 4.59 -10.00 -1.67
C TYR A 126 5.86 -9.79 -2.52
N VAL A 127 5.82 -10.18 -3.80
CA VAL A 127 6.93 -9.94 -4.73
C VAL A 127 7.13 -8.43 -4.94
N LEU A 128 6.05 -7.68 -5.13
CA LEU A 128 6.12 -6.22 -5.28
C LEU A 128 6.62 -5.51 -4.01
N ASP A 129 6.37 -6.04 -2.82
CA ASP A 129 7.00 -5.54 -1.59
C ASP A 129 8.53 -5.66 -1.67
N MET A 130 9.05 -6.78 -2.17
CA MET A 130 10.49 -6.95 -2.39
C MET A 130 11.03 -5.99 -3.45
N VAL A 131 10.29 -5.75 -4.54
CA VAL A 131 10.66 -4.77 -5.58
C VAL A 131 10.75 -3.36 -4.96
N SER A 132 9.76 -2.92 -4.18
CA SER A 132 9.78 -1.60 -3.55
C SER A 132 10.94 -1.43 -2.57
N THR A 133 11.24 -2.47 -1.78
CA THR A 133 12.38 -2.47 -0.86
C THR A 133 13.72 -2.45 -1.59
N TYR A 134 13.83 -3.12 -2.73
CA TYR A 134 15.02 -3.07 -3.57
C TYR A 134 15.27 -1.66 -4.14
N LEU A 135 14.20 -1.05 -4.65
CA LEU A 135 14.26 0.25 -5.30
C LEU A 135 14.49 1.39 -4.32
N SER A 136 13.84 1.41 -3.14
CA SER A 136 13.92 2.55 -2.21
C SER A 136 14.10 2.19 -0.72
N GLY A 137 14.29 0.91 -0.37
CA GLY A 137 14.45 0.44 1.01
C GLY A 137 15.76 0.88 1.67
N GLY A 138 15.80 2.12 2.16
CA GLY A 138 16.94 2.72 2.85
C GLY A 138 18.03 3.27 1.92
N LYS A 139 19.09 3.82 2.51
CA LYS A 139 20.11 4.60 1.79
C LYS A 139 20.99 3.83 0.80
N SER A 140 20.95 2.50 0.84
CA SER A 140 21.69 1.64 -0.08
C SER A 140 20.79 0.98 -1.13
N SER A 141 19.56 1.48 -1.28
CA SER A 141 18.63 1.08 -2.33
C SER A 141 18.99 1.75 -3.67
N VAL A 142 18.48 1.18 -4.77
CA VAL A 142 18.90 1.57 -6.12
C VAL A 142 18.55 3.02 -6.43
N LEU A 143 17.29 3.41 -6.26
CA LEU A 143 16.84 4.76 -6.59
C LEU A 143 17.49 5.80 -5.69
N TYR A 144 17.62 5.53 -4.39
CA TYR A 144 18.26 6.46 -3.46
C TYR A 144 19.72 6.70 -3.86
N LYS A 145 20.49 5.62 -4.09
CA LYS A 145 21.90 5.73 -4.44
C LYS A 145 22.09 6.49 -5.76
N LYS A 146 21.29 6.17 -6.77
CA LYS A 146 21.36 6.81 -8.10
C LYS A 146 20.93 8.28 -8.06
N LEU A 147 19.70 8.56 -7.63
CA LEU A 147 19.06 9.87 -7.81
C LEU A 147 19.38 10.87 -6.70
N VAL A 148 19.61 10.39 -5.46
CA VAL A 148 19.86 11.27 -4.30
C VAL A 148 21.36 11.41 -4.06
N ASP A 149 22.09 10.30 -3.94
CA ASP A 149 23.50 10.33 -3.56
C ASP A 149 24.46 10.62 -4.73
N GLU A 150 24.26 9.99 -5.90
CA GLU A 150 25.22 10.07 -7.02
C GLU A 150 24.91 11.22 -8.00
N GLN A 151 23.70 11.27 -8.55
CA GLN A 151 23.30 12.27 -9.55
C GLN A 151 22.83 13.58 -8.92
N GLN A 152 22.40 13.56 -7.65
CA GLN A 152 21.84 14.71 -6.95
C GLN A 152 20.67 15.39 -7.72
N GLN A 153 19.84 14.57 -8.34
CA GLN A 153 18.67 15.00 -9.13
C GLN A 153 17.40 15.03 -8.29
N ALA A 154 17.32 14.23 -7.22
CA ALA A 154 16.14 14.14 -6.35
C ALA A 154 16.47 14.54 -4.90
N LEU A 155 15.58 15.33 -4.30
CA LEU A 155 15.55 15.57 -2.85
C LEU A 155 15.06 14.32 -2.11
N ALA A 156 14.08 13.63 -2.69
CA ALA A 156 13.53 12.40 -2.17
C ALA A 156 13.05 11.53 -3.33
N VAL A 157 13.24 10.22 -3.20
CA VAL A 157 12.68 9.22 -4.12
C VAL A 157 12.21 8.02 -3.31
N GLN A 158 11.04 7.49 -3.65
CA GLN A 158 10.44 6.33 -2.98
C GLN A 158 9.72 5.44 -3.99
N ALA A 159 9.78 4.13 -3.76
CA ALA A 159 8.92 3.13 -4.34
C ALA A 159 8.10 2.51 -3.20
N VAL A 160 6.79 2.43 -3.37
CA VAL A 160 5.89 1.89 -2.34
C VAL A 160 4.88 0.95 -2.98
N ASN A 161 4.64 -0.18 -2.34
CA ASN A 161 3.50 -1.04 -2.63
C ASN A 161 2.45 -0.83 -1.53
N LEU A 162 1.27 -0.37 -1.92
CA LEU A 162 0.14 -0.08 -1.03
C LEU A 162 -0.95 -1.12 -1.30
N GLY A 163 -0.83 -2.27 -0.65
CA GLY A 163 -1.79 -3.35 -0.79
C GLY A 163 -3.15 -3.02 -0.16
N GLN A 164 -4.22 -3.21 -0.91
CA GLN A 164 -5.59 -3.25 -0.38
C GLN A 164 -6.25 -4.58 -0.78
N ARG A 165 -7.50 -4.81 -0.36
CA ARG A 165 -8.14 -6.13 -0.48
C ARG A 165 -8.32 -6.55 -1.94
N ASP A 166 -8.93 -5.69 -2.74
CA ASP A 166 -9.35 -6.05 -4.10
C ASP A 166 -8.29 -5.68 -5.16
N TYR A 167 -7.51 -4.64 -4.86
CA TYR A 167 -6.42 -4.12 -5.67
C TYR A 167 -5.36 -3.51 -4.75
N GLY A 168 -4.12 -3.45 -5.23
CA GLY A 168 -3.06 -2.64 -4.66
C GLY A 168 -2.76 -1.41 -5.53
N THR A 169 -1.94 -0.53 -5.00
CA THR A 169 -1.31 0.55 -5.75
C THR A 169 0.19 0.49 -5.56
N TYR A 170 0.93 0.35 -6.66
CA TYR A 170 2.38 0.52 -6.63
C TYR A 170 2.71 1.92 -7.11
N ALA A 171 3.48 2.69 -6.36
CA ALA A 171 3.82 4.06 -6.72
C ALA A 171 5.31 4.33 -6.60
N LEU A 172 5.85 4.95 -7.65
CA LEU A 172 7.16 5.59 -7.64
C LEU A 172 6.92 7.08 -7.44
N PHE A 173 7.60 7.68 -6.46
CA PHE A 173 7.46 9.07 -6.05
C PHE A 173 8.82 9.75 -6.09
N GLY A 174 8.88 10.97 -6.65
CA GLY A 174 10.10 11.78 -6.69
C GLY A 174 9.84 13.26 -6.40
N ILE A 175 10.70 13.88 -5.60
CA ILE A 175 10.80 15.33 -5.42
C ILE A 175 12.12 15.79 -6.08
N PRO A 176 12.10 16.72 -7.04
CA PRO A 176 13.30 17.18 -7.71
C PRO A 176 14.20 18.01 -6.79
N LEU A 177 15.51 17.96 -7.05
CA LEU A 177 16.52 18.84 -6.48
C LEU A 177 17.00 19.84 -7.53
N GLY A 178 17.05 21.12 -7.15
CA GLY A 178 17.51 22.20 -8.03
C GLY A 178 16.62 22.36 -9.26
N ASP A 179 17.25 22.43 -10.43
CA ASP A 179 16.59 22.64 -11.72
C ASP A 179 16.17 21.32 -12.42
N THR A 180 16.25 20.19 -11.72
CA THR A 180 15.85 18.88 -12.27
C THR A 180 14.37 18.88 -12.61
N SER A 181 14.03 18.50 -13.84
CA SER A 181 12.63 18.44 -14.29
C SER A 181 11.91 17.19 -13.74
N LEU A 182 10.58 17.28 -13.60
CA LEU A 182 9.77 16.11 -13.21
C LEU A 182 9.86 14.98 -14.25
N GLU A 183 9.92 15.34 -15.54
CA GLU A 183 10.10 14.39 -16.63
C GLU A 183 11.41 13.61 -16.49
N THR A 184 12.50 14.30 -16.16
CA THR A 184 13.81 13.66 -15.90
C THR A 184 13.70 12.64 -14.78
N LEU A 185 13.02 12.96 -13.67
CA LEU A 185 12.84 11.99 -12.59
C LEU A 185 12.04 10.76 -13.03
N VAL A 186 10.99 10.93 -13.83
CA VAL A 186 10.21 9.81 -14.37
C VAL A 186 11.09 8.93 -15.26
N GLN A 187 11.87 9.54 -16.17
CA GLN A 187 12.78 8.83 -17.05
C GLN A 187 13.81 8.02 -16.24
N GLU A 188 14.43 8.62 -15.23
CA GLU A 188 15.46 7.97 -14.42
C GLU A 188 14.91 6.83 -13.55
N MET A 189 13.66 6.95 -13.07
CA MET A 189 12.95 5.86 -12.39
C MET A 189 12.58 4.74 -13.37
N ASP A 190 12.13 5.09 -14.59
CA ASP A 190 11.79 4.14 -15.64
C ASP A 190 12.99 3.32 -16.10
N GLU A 191 14.17 3.94 -16.19
CA GLU A 191 15.41 3.23 -16.49
C GLU A 191 15.71 2.11 -15.49
N GLU A 192 15.47 2.33 -14.20
CA GLU A 192 15.69 1.29 -13.18
C GLU A 192 14.60 0.21 -13.23
N ILE A 193 13.35 0.57 -13.53
CA ILE A 193 12.29 -0.42 -13.78
C ILE A 193 12.59 -1.26 -15.02
N GLU A 194 13.10 -0.65 -16.10
CA GLU A 194 13.49 -1.35 -17.32
C GLU A 194 14.66 -2.31 -17.08
N LYS A 195 15.68 -1.90 -16.30
CA LYS A 195 16.76 -2.81 -15.87
C LYS A 195 16.19 -4.00 -15.09
N LEU A 196 15.31 -3.76 -14.13
CA LEU A 196 14.68 -4.84 -13.35
C LEU A 196 13.79 -5.75 -14.19
N SER A 197 13.26 -5.25 -15.30
CA SER A 197 12.44 -6.02 -16.23
C SER A 197 13.30 -6.93 -17.12
N ASN A 198 14.52 -6.51 -17.46
CA ASN A 198 15.39 -7.20 -18.41
C ASN A 198 16.49 -8.04 -17.74
N GLU A 199 16.87 -7.70 -16.51
CA GLU A 199 17.98 -8.32 -15.78
C GLU A 199 17.51 -8.94 -14.47
N LEU A 200 18.19 -9.98 -14.03
CA LEU A 200 18.01 -10.50 -12.68
C LEU A 200 18.81 -9.64 -11.71
N ILE A 201 18.22 -9.28 -10.57
CA ILE A 201 18.96 -8.65 -9.48
C ILE A 201 20.14 -9.54 -9.07
N SER A 202 21.22 -8.92 -8.56
CA SER A 202 22.39 -9.69 -8.15
C SER A 202 22.07 -10.61 -6.97
N GLU A 203 22.78 -11.74 -6.86
CA GLU A 203 22.61 -12.66 -5.73
C GLU A 203 22.84 -11.98 -4.37
N ARG A 204 23.79 -11.04 -4.33
CA ARG A 204 24.07 -10.25 -3.13
C ARG A 204 22.89 -9.38 -2.73
N ASP A 205 22.29 -8.68 -3.69
CA ASP A 205 21.17 -7.78 -3.39
C ASP A 205 19.91 -8.58 -3.06
N PHE A 206 19.70 -9.73 -3.73
CA PHE A 206 18.63 -10.67 -3.39
C PHE A 206 18.78 -11.22 -1.96
N GLN A 207 19.98 -11.65 -1.56
CA GLN A 207 20.23 -12.08 -0.18
C GLN A 207 19.97 -10.96 0.83
N LYS A 208 20.36 -9.71 0.49
CA LYS A 208 20.06 -8.54 1.33
C LYS A 208 18.54 -8.33 1.48
N LEU A 209 17.77 -8.49 0.40
CA LEU A 209 16.30 -8.42 0.47
C LEU A 209 15.73 -9.51 1.37
N GLN A 210 16.14 -10.78 1.18
CA GLN A 210 15.72 -11.90 2.02
C GLN A 210 15.96 -11.60 3.52
N ASN A 211 17.17 -11.15 3.86
CA ASN A 211 17.51 -10.78 5.25
C ASN A 211 16.64 -9.63 5.79
N THR A 212 16.26 -8.67 4.93
CA THR A 212 15.41 -7.54 5.31
C THR A 212 14.01 -8.01 5.68
N PHE A 213 13.42 -8.86 4.85
CA PHE A 213 12.07 -9.40 5.09
C PHE A 213 12.03 -10.37 6.28
N GLU A 214 13.08 -11.19 6.48
CA GLU A 214 13.23 -12.00 7.69
C GLU A 214 13.28 -11.14 8.95
N THR A 215 14.05 -10.06 8.92
CA THR A 215 14.14 -9.11 10.04
C THR A 215 12.81 -8.43 10.31
N ASN A 216 12.11 -7.98 9.26
CA ASN A 216 10.80 -7.34 9.37
C ASN A 216 9.75 -8.30 9.99
N PHE A 217 9.75 -9.56 9.56
CA PHE A 217 8.85 -10.58 10.10
C PHE A 217 9.07 -10.83 11.60
N VAL A 218 10.34 -10.99 12.02
CA VAL A 218 10.69 -11.17 13.44
C VAL A 218 10.31 -9.93 14.26
N ASN A 219 10.65 -8.73 13.76
CA ASN A 219 10.37 -7.48 14.46
C ASN A 219 8.87 -7.24 14.64
N SER A 220 8.06 -7.54 13.61
CA SER A 220 6.60 -7.38 13.66
C SER A 220 5.95 -8.22 14.75
N ASN A 221 6.56 -9.34 15.13
CA ASN A 221 6.05 -10.25 16.17
C ASN A 221 6.89 -10.23 17.46
N SER A 222 7.77 -9.24 17.63
CA SER A 222 8.65 -9.12 18.80
C SER A 222 7.97 -8.53 20.05
N SER A 223 6.75 -8.01 19.91
CA SER A 223 5.98 -7.40 21.00
C SER A 223 4.55 -7.92 21.05
N MET A 224 3.91 -7.85 22.22
CA MET A 224 2.50 -8.26 22.39
C MET A 224 1.54 -7.49 21.47
N GLN A 225 1.79 -6.18 21.29
CA GLN A 225 1.01 -5.35 20.36
C GLN A 225 1.23 -5.78 18.91
N GLY A 226 2.48 -6.11 18.54
CA GLY A 226 2.82 -6.62 17.22
C GLY A 226 2.10 -7.93 16.92
N ILE A 227 2.20 -8.91 17.83
CA ILE A 227 1.48 -10.20 17.73
C ILE A 227 -0.02 -9.97 17.60
N ALA A 228 -0.62 -9.09 18.41
CA ALA A 228 -2.05 -8.80 18.34
C ALA A 228 -2.45 -8.21 16.98
N SER A 229 -1.65 -7.27 16.47
CA SER A 229 -1.87 -6.61 15.18
C SER A 229 -1.74 -7.59 14.01
N SER A 230 -0.73 -8.46 14.04
CA SER A 230 -0.53 -9.54 13.07
C SER A 230 -1.71 -10.51 13.05
N LEU A 231 -2.11 -11.03 14.21
CA LEU A 231 -3.27 -11.93 14.32
C LEU A 231 -4.56 -11.30 13.81
N ALA A 232 -4.83 -10.05 14.18
CA ALA A 232 -5.99 -9.32 13.72
C ALA A 232 -5.97 -9.16 12.19
N THR A 233 -4.81 -8.78 11.63
CA THR A 233 -4.60 -8.60 10.20
C THR A 233 -4.82 -9.91 9.45
N TYR A 234 -4.10 -10.97 9.83
CA TYR A 234 -4.18 -12.25 9.14
C TYR A 234 -5.55 -12.91 9.25
N TYR A 235 -6.28 -12.70 10.35
CA TYR A 235 -7.66 -13.16 10.42
C TYR A 235 -8.60 -12.31 9.56
N LEU A 236 -8.62 -10.98 9.76
CA LEU A 236 -9.61 -10.09 9.13
C LEU A 236 -9.42 -9.93 7.62
N LEU A 237 -8.16 -9.90 7.20
CA LEU A 237 -7.78 -9.57 5.84
C LEU A 237 -7.46 -10.83 5.03
N TYR A 238 -6.71 -11.77 5.60
CA TYR A 238 -6.25 -12.96 4.87
C TYR A 238 -7.07 -14.22 5.16
N GLU A 239 -7.93 -14.21 6.19
CA GLU A 239 -8.69 -15.37 6.66
C GLU A 239 -7.79 -16.58 7.01
N ASP A 240 -6.51 -16.33 7.35
CA ASP A 240 -5.50 -17.34 7.69
C ASP A 240 -4.54 -16.86 8.80
N VAL A 241 -4.89 -17.11 10.06
CA VAL A 241 -4.04 -16.78 11.22
C VAL A 241 -2.71 -17.53 11.24
N SER A 242 -2.53 -18.59 10.43
CA SER A 242 -1.28 -19.35 10.41
C SER A 242 -0.13 -18.57 9.76
N LEU A 243 -0.45 -17.51 9.01
CA LEU A 243 0.53 -16.58 8.43
C LEU A 243 1.43 -15.92 9.48
N ILE A 244 1.00 -15.81 10.74
CA ILE A 244 1.87 -15.34 11.82
C ILE A 244 3.14 -16.19 11.99
N ASN A 245 3.10 -17.45 11.54
CA ASN A 245 4.25 -18.35 11.56
C ASN A 245 4.82 -18.60 10.15
N LYS A 246 4.00 -18.47 9.10
CA LYS A 246 4.30 -18.97 7.75
C LYS A 246 4.46 -17.92 6.68
N GLU A 247 4.12 -16.66 6.94
CA GLU A 247 4.26 -15.60 5.93
C GLU A 247 5.71 -15.51 5.44
N ILE A 248 6.67 -15.71 6.33
CA ILE A 248 8.08 -15.68 5.96
C ILE A 248 8.46 -16.76 4.93
N ASP A 249 7.75 -17.89 4.90
CA ASP A 249 7.98 -18.95 3.92
C ASP A 249 7.56 -18.50 2.51
N ILE A 250 6.59 -17.59 2.40
CA ILE A 250 6.22 -16.96 1.13
C ILE A 250 7.43 -16.17 0.62
N TYR A 251 7.97 -15.24 1.43
CA TYR A 251 9.13 -14.43 1.04
C TYR A 251 10.37 -15.27 0.72
N ARG A 252 10.66 -16.30 1.53
CA ARG A 252 11.80 -17.22 1.30
C ARG A 252 11.68 -18.02 0.02
N SER A 253 10.46 -18.27 -0.44
CA SER A 253 10.20 -19.01 -1.67
C SER A 253 10.25 -18.14 -2.94
N ILE A 254 10.25 -16.80 -2.82
CA ILE A 254 10.30 -15.89 -3.97
C ILE A 254 11.66 -15.99 -4.64
N THR A 255 11.67 -16.13 -5.96
CA THR A 255 12.88 -16.20 -6.78
C THR A 255 13.24 -14.85 -7.41
N ARG A 256 14.48 -14.71 -7.91
CA ARG A 256 14.91 -13.50 -8.64
C ARG A 256 14.15 -13.33 -9.94
N GLU A 257 13.78 -14.45 -10.57
CA GLU A 257 12.95 -14.51 -11.76
C GLU A 257 11.53 -14.00 -11.50
N GLU A 258 10.91 -14.40 -10.38
CA GLU A 258 9.59 -13.88 -9.99
C GLU A 258 9.60 -12.36 -9.78
N ILE A 259 10.68 -11.81 -9.19
CA ILE A 259 10.85 -10.35 -9.05
C ILE A 259 10.83 -9.68 -10.43
N ARG A 260 11.64 -10.15 -11.38
CA ARG A 260 11.66 -9.64 -12.76
C ARG A 260 10.31 -9.79 -13.45
N ASP A 261 9.66 -10.94 -13.29
CA ASP A 261 8.41 -11.26 -13.96
C ASP A 261 7.24 -10.42 -13.40
N ALA A 262 7.23 -10.14 -12.09
CA ALA A 262 6.26 -9.23 -11.48
C ALA A 262 6.43 -7.78 -11.98
N VAL A 263 7.68 -7.31 -12.12
CA VAL A 263 7.96 -5.99 -12.70
C VAL A 263 7.44 -5.92 -14.14
N ASN A 264 7.75 -6.91 -14.98
CA ASN A 264 7.23 -7.02 -16.35
C ASN A 264 5.71 -7.12 -16.42
N LYS A 265 5.06 -7.67 -15.40
CA LYS A 265 3.61 -7.86 -15.39
C LYS A 265 2.85 -6.60 -15.00
N TYR A 266 3.38 -5.81 -14.06
CA TYR A 266 2.63 -4.74 -13.40
C TYR A 266 3.19 -3.34 -13.59
N LEU A 267 4.51 -3.20 -13.80
CA LEU A 267 5.18 -1.89 -13.79
C LEU A 267 5.52 -1.39 -15.20
N ASN A 268 4.66 -1.71 -16.18
CA ASN A 268 4.85 -1.26 -17.57
C ASN A 268 4.43 0.21 -17.76
N PRO A 269 5.21 1.03 -18.49
CA PRO A 269 4.89 2.45 -18.70
C PRO A 269 3.51 2.71 -19.29
N ASN A 270 2.95 1.78 -20.07
CA ASN A 270 1.63 1.93 -20.69
C ASN A 270 0.45 1.59 -19.75
N GLN A 271 0.69 1.11 -18.53
CA GLN A 271 -0.36 0.64 -17.61
C GLN A 271 -0.51 1.51 -16.36
N ARG A 272 -0.07 2.77 -16.44
CA ARG A 272 0.11 3.65 -15.28
C ARG A 272 -0.59 4.99 -15.40
N VAL A 273 -0.69 5.67 -14.28
CA VAL A 273 -0.92 7.10 -14.17
C VAL A 273 0.42 7.78 -13.89
N VAL A 274 0.76 8.82 -14.64
CA VAL A 274 1.82 9.78 -14.29
C VAL A 274 1.13 11.04 -13.79
N LEU A 275 1.35 11.36 -12.52
CA LEU A 275 0.74 12.48 -11.82
C LEU A 275 1.82 13.51 -11.49
N GLU A 276 1.66 14.71 -12.04
CA GLU A 276 2.40 15.90 -11.58
C GLU A 276 1.67 16.53 -10.40
N TYR A 277 2.33 16.58 -9.25
CA TYR A 277 1.79 17.16 -8.03
C TYR A 277 2.43 18.52 -7.78
N LEU A 278 1.70 19.58 -8.14
CA LEU A 278 2.23 20.93 -8.29
C LEU A 278 1.74 21.87 -7.18
N PRO A 279 2.52 22.90 -6.80
CA PRO A 279 2.03 23.98 -5.96
C PRO A 279 0.83 24.69 -6.59
N GLU A 280 -0.18 25.04 -5.79
CA GLU A 280 -1.35 25.77 -6.32
C GLU A 280 -0.98 27.13 -6.96
N ALA A 281 0.14 27.73 -6.55
CA ALA A 281 0.69 28.93 -7.19
C ALA A 281 1.09 28.74 -8.68
N ASN A 282 1.17 27.49 -9.15
CA ASN A 282 1.50 27.14 -10.55
C ASN A 282 0.26 26.87 -11.42
N LYS A 283 -0.96 27.06 -10.91
CA LYS A 283 -2.18 27.08 -11.74
C LYS A 283 -2.14 28.26 -12.71
#